data_AF-A0A369V0W4-F1
#
_entry.id   AF-A0A369V0W4-F1
#
_cell.length_a   1.000
_cell.length_b   1.000
_cell.length_c   1.000
_cell.angle_alpha   90.00
_cell.angle_beta   90.00
_cell.angle_gamma   90.00
#
_symmetry.space_group_name_H-M   'P 1'
#
loop_
_entity.id
_entity.type
_entity.pdbx_description
1 polymer ?
#
loop_
_entity_poly.entity_id
_entity_poly.type
_entity_poly.pdbx_seq_one_letter_code
_entity_poly.pdbx_strand_id
1 'polypeptide(L)'
;MSDRYDDFDGLDDLAGPGASHPEDVPAGDDADDGLLEEELRQAAAILDPVPAGLRQVAVDAFALHDLDARVAELTFDSLVDAIPVRGETDPPRMLTFRSDTVTVDVEVTADGLIGQLLPPGPAGIEVLSGPRAHTRLTADDMGRFTGDAPPSGPFALRLRTGGEVVVTEWLRA
;
A
#
# COMPACT_ATOMS: atom_id res chain seq x y z
N MET A 1 3.70 23.51 65.03
CA MET A 1 4.59 24.37 65.85
C MET A 1 5.48 23.43 66.66
N SER A 2 6.80 23.46 66.37
CA SER A 2 7.98 23.09 67.21
C SER A 2 8.00 21.75 67.96
N ASP A 3 9.10 21.02 68.14
CA ASP A 3 10.55 21.10 67.86
C ASP A 3 11.07 19.64 68.00
N ARG A 4 11.81 19.05 67.05
CA ARG A 4 13.28 18.88 66.97
C ARG A 4 14.06 18.75 68.29
N TYR A 5 14.82 17.64 68.42
CA TYR A 5 16.20 17.42 68.90
C TYR A 5 16.28 15.97 69.43
N ASP A 6 16.78 15.00 68.66
CA ASP A 6 18.19 14.56 68.49
C ASP A 6 18.90 14.20 69.80
N ASP A 7 19.16 12.89 69.99
CA ASP A 7 20.09 12.33 70.97
C ASP A 7 20.87 11.13 70.36
N PHE A 8 22.15 11.40 70.11
CA PHE A 8 23.36 10.56 70.16
C PHE A 8 23.48 9.16 69.51
N ASP A 9 24.35 9.14 68.50
CA ASP A 9 25.55 8.29 68.29
C ASP A 9 25.58 6.82 68.72
N GLY A 10 25.84 5.96 67.74
CA GLY A 10 26.52 4.69 67.97
C GLY A 10 26.09 3.57 67.03
N LEU A 11 26.58 3.55 65.79
CA LEU A 11 26.61 2.34 64.95
C LEU A 11 27.84 2.36 64.06
N ASP A 12 28.94 1.97 64.67
CA ASP A 12 30.12 1.47 63.98
C ASP A 12 29.88 -0.01 63.61
N ASP A 13 30.55 -0.44 62.53
CA ASP A 13 30.78 -1.84 62.13
C ASP A 13 29.64 -2.65 61.50
N LEU A 14 29.48 -2.54 60.18
CA LEU A 14 29.21 -3.68 59.26
C LEU A 14 29.72 -3.36 57.84
N ALA A 15 31.04 -3.23 57.67
CA ALA A 15 31.67 -3.23 56.35
C ALA A 15 31.96 -4.68 55.89
N GLY A 16 30.96 -5.33 55.28
CA GLY A 16 31.18 -6.56 54.50
C GLY A 16 31.58 -6.20 53.05
N PRO A 17 32.53 -6.88 52.42
CA PRO A 17 32.87 -6.63 51.02
C PRO A 17 31.78 -7.25 50.14
N GLY A 18 30.72 -6.48 49.89
CA GLY A 18 29.71 -6.80 48.89
C GLY A 18 30.36 -6.75 47.52
N ALA A 19 30.54 -7.93 46.92
CA ALA A 19 30.99 -8.11 45.56
C ALA A 19 30.19 -7.18 44.63
N SER A 20 30.91 -6.29 43.94
CA SER A 20 30.41 -5.61 42.75
C SER A 20 30.01 -6.68 41.73
N HIS A 21 28.72 -6.98 41.63
CA HIS A 21 28.15 -7.59 40.43
C HIS A 21 27.95 -6.47 39.40
N PRO A 22 28.70 -6.47 38.30
CA PRO A 22 28.30 -5.72 37.13
C PRO A 22 27.17 -6.54 36.47
N GLU A 23 25.93 -6.13 36.63
CA GLU A 23 24.91 -6.43 35.62
C GLU A 23 24.99 -5.35 34.53
N ASP A 24 26.16 -5.24 33.92
CA ASP A 24 26.26 -4.81 32.53
C ASP A 24 26.07 -6.10 31.73
N VAL A 25 24.83 -6.43 31.37
CA VAL A 25 24.61 -7.29 30.20
C VAL A 25 25.07 -6.43 29.03
N PRO A 26 26.22 -6.70 28.40
CA PRO A 26 26.58 -5.95 27.20
C PRO A 26 25.44 -6.19 26.21
N ALA A 27 24.86 -5.10 25.69
CA ALA A 27 24.02 -5.16 24.52
C ALA A 27 24.83 -5.90 23.45
N GLY A 28 24.43 -7.15 23.19
CA GLY A 28 25.00 -7.96 22.12
C GLY A 28 24.92 -7.14 20.85
N ASP A 29 26.06 -7.05 20.18
CA ASP A 29 26.26 -6.30 18.95
C ASP A 29 25.19 -6.74 17.92
N ASP A 30 24.31 -5.84 17.47
CA ASP A 30 23.25 -6.13 16.49
C ASP A 30 23.78 -6.83 15.21
N ALA A 31 25.09 -6.73 14.97
CA ALA A 31 25.81 -7.41 13.90
C ALA A 31 25.97 -8.94 14.09
N ASP A 32 26.08 -9.43 15.34
CA ASP A 32 26.21 -10.87 15.65
C ASP A 32 24.88 -11.59 15.46
N ASP A 33 23.78 -10.95 15.86
CA ASP A 33 22.41 -11.44 15.64
C ASP A 33 22.10 -11.58 14.14
N GLY A 34 22.48 -10.61 13.30
CA GLY A 34 22.27 -10.68 11.85
C GLY A 34 23.05 -11.81 11.17
N LEU A 35 24.26 -12.13 11.65
CA LEU A 35 25.07 -13.24 11.14
C LEU A 35 24.47 -14.59 11.55
N LEU A 36 24.08 -14.73 12.81
CA LEU A 36 23.38 -15.90 13.34
C LEU A 36 22.06 -16.15 12.59
N GLU A 37 21.26 -15.11 12.35
CA GLU A 37 20.01 -15.21 11.59
C GLU A 37 20.20 -15.72 10.17
N GLU A 38 21.26 -15.28 9.48
CA GLU A 38 21.59 -15.76 8.13
C GLU A 38 22.05 -17.22 8.15
N GLU A 39 22.86 -17.62 9.13
CA GLU A 39 23.26 -19.03 9.31
C GLU A 39 22.04 -19.93 9.57
N LEU A 40 21.10 -19.48 10.41
CA LEU A 40 19.85 -20.19 10.69
C LEU A 40 18.96 -20.27 9.44
N ARG A 41 18.88 -19.20 8.64
CA ARG A 41 18.13 -19.17 7.38
C ARG A 41 18.69 -20.17 6.37
N GLN A 42 20.02 -20.25 6.28
CA GLN A 42 20.71 -21.21 5.41
C GLN A 42 20.48 -22.66 5.88
N ALA A 43 20.62 -22.92 7.19
CA ALA A 43 20.36 -24.23 7.76
C ALA A 43 18.90 -24.67 7.55
N ALA A 44 17.94 -23.77 7.75
CA ALA A 44 16.52 -24.03 7.50
C ALA A 44 16.23 -24.32 6.02
N ALA A 45 16.85 -23.59 5.09
CA ALA A 45 16.68 -23.85 3.65
C ALA A 45 17.16 -25.25 3.23
N ILE A 46 18.12 -25.84 3.95
CA ILE A 46 18.66 -27.19 3.71
C ILE A 46 17.80 -28.25 4.41
N LEU A 47 17.46 -28.03 5.67
CA LEU A 47 16.80 -29.02 6.52
C LEU A 47 15.28 -29.06 6.35
N ASP A 48 14.66 -27.93 6.02
CA ASP A 48 13.21 -27.78 5.81
C ASP A 48 12.93 -26.92 4.56
N PRO A 49 13.25 -27.42 3.35
CA PRO A 49 13.01 -26.68 2.13
C PRO A 49 11.50 -26.54 1.88
N VAL A 50 11.05 -25.34 1.51
CA VAL A 50 9.64 -25.09 1.16
C VAL A 50 9.19 -26.09 0.09
N PRO A 51 8.22 -26.97 0.38
CA PRO A 51 7.77 -27.97 -0.57
C PRO A 51 7.25 -27.31 -1.84
N ALA A 52 7.61 -27.85 -3.01
CA ALA A 52 7.23 -27.26 -4.31
C ALA A 52 5.71 -27.11 -4.45
N GLY A 53 4.92 -28.06 -3.93
CA GLY A 53 3.46 -27.98 -3.91
C GLY A 53 2.93 -26.81 -3.05
N LEU A 54 3.60 -26.47 -1.95
CA LEU A 54 3.22 -25.36 -1.07
C LEU A 54 3.52 -24.01 -1.73
N ARG A 55 4.65 -23.92 -2.44
CA ARG A 55 4.97 -22.74 -3.28
C ARG A 55 3.95 -22.55 -4.39
N GLN A 56 3.58 -23.62 -5.09
CA GLN A 56 2.57 -23.55 -6.15
C GLN A 56 1.22 -23.10 -5.59
N VAL A 57 0.78 -23.67 -4.46
CA VAL A 57 -0.46 -23.25 -3.78
C VAL A 57 -0.40 -21.78 -3.37
N ALA A 58 0.74 -21.27 -2.88
CA ALA A 58 0.89 -19.86 -2.56
C ALA A 58 0.78 -18.95 -3.80
N VAL A 59 1.38 -19.35 -4.93
CA VAL A 59 1.27 -18.62 -6.20
C VAL A 59 -0.16 -18.66 -6.75
N ASP A 60 -0.80 -19.83 -6.69
CA ASP A 60 -2.18 -20.01 -7.16
C ASP A 60 -3.18 -19.23 -6.30
N ALA A 61 -2.98 -19.21 -4.98
CA ALA A 61 -3.78 -18.39 -4.07
C ALA A 61 -3.58 -16.88 -4.34
N PHE A 62 -2.35 -16.44 -4.64
CA PHE A 62 -2.08 -15.06 -5.01
C PHE A 62 -2.76 -14.66 -6.33
N ALA A 63 -2.87 -15.58 -7.29
CA ALA A 63 -3.61 -15.33 -8.54
C ALA A 63 -5.11 -15.09 -8.29
N LEU A 64 -5.66 -15.60 -7.19
CA LEU A 64 -7.06 -15.43 -6.82
C LEU A 64 -7.34 -14.09 -6.10
N HIS A 65 -6.31 -13.38 -5.64
CA HIS A 65 -6.46 -12.10 -4.93
C HIS A 65 -7.15 -11.01 -5.78
N ASP A 66 -7.04 -11.10 -7.11
CA ASP A 66 -7.74 -10.20 -8.02
C ASP A 66 -9.27 -10.47 -8.08
N LEU A 67 -9.77 -11.63 -7.61
CA LEU A 67 -11.22 -11.91 -7.57
C LEU A 67 -11.97 -11.14 -6.49
N ASP A 68 -11.29 -10.67 -5.45
CA ASP A 68 -11.90 -9.85 -4.39
C ASP A 68 -12.03 -8.37 -4.81
N ALA A 69 -11.59 -8.01 -6.03
CA ALA A 69 -11.71 -6.66 -6.52
C ALA A 69 -13.18 -6.27 -6.74
N ARG A 70 -13.60 -5.15 -6.12
CA ARG A 70 -14.92 -4.59 -6.39
C ARG A 70 -14.96 -3.98 -7.78
N VAL A 71 -16.07 -4.15 -8.48
CA VAL A 71 -16.26 -3.48 -9.77
C VAL A 71 -16.87 -2.09 -9.53
N ALA A 72 -16.26 -1.06 -10.11
CA ALA A 72 -16.87 0.26 -10.23
C ALA A 72 -17.60 0.37 -11.56
N GLU A 73 -18.91 0.56 -11.49
CA GLU A 73 -19.82 0.64 -12.62
C GLU A 73 -19.67 1.98 -13.33
N LEU A 74 -19.78 2.01 -14.66
CA LEU A 74 -19.85 3.25 -15.41
C LEU A 74 -21.22 3.91 -15.22
N THR A 75 -21.21 5.08 -14.59
CA THR A 75 -22.44 5.83 -14.28
C THR A 75 -22.67 7.05 -15.17
N PHE A 76 -21.64 7.48 -15.90
CA PHE A 76 -21.72 8.56 -16.88
C PHE A 76 -20.68 8.37 -17.97
N ASP A 77 -21.09 8.54 -19.23
CA ASP A 77 -20.21 8.59 -20.40
C ASP A 77 -20.62 9.75 -21.31
N SER A 78 -19.75 10.74 -21.49
CA SER A 78 -20.07 11.92 -22.30
C SER A 78 -20.36 11.59 -23.77
N LEU A 79 -19.91 10.44 -24.30
CA LEU A 79 -20.27 10.05 -25.66
C LEU A 79 -21.76 9.72 -25.83
N VAL A 80 -22.42 9.29 -24.75
CA VAL A 80 -23.81 8.83 -24.76
C VAL A 80 -24.72 9.81 -24.02
N ASP A 81 -24.25 10.38 -22.91
CA ASP A 81 -25.05 11.12 -21.95
C ASP A 81 -24.94 12.65 -22.10
N ALA A 82 -23.90 13.15 -22.78
CA ALA A 82 -23.70 14.60 -22.93
C ALA A 82 -24.43 15.18 -24.15
N ILE A 83 -24.85 16.44 -24.04
CA ILE A 83 -25.45 17.20 -25.14
C ILE A 83 -24.31 17.78 -26.00
N PRO A 84 -24.27 17.54 -27.33
CA PRO A 84 -23.23 18.09 -28.19
C PRO A 84 -23.20 19.62 -28.18
N VAL A 85 -22.05 20.20 -27.86
CA VAL A 85 -21.81 21.65 -27.94
C VAL A 85 -21.14 21.98 -29.28
N ARG A 86 -21.64 22.98 -30.01
CA ARG A 86 -21.05 23.37 -31.30
C ARG A 86 -19.70 24.05 -31.09
N GLY A 87 -18.66 23.59 -31.78
CA GLY A 87 -17.36 24.27 -31.88
C GLY A 87 -16.15 23.39 -31.61
N GLU A 88 -16.34 22.26 -30.94
CA GLU A 88 -15.28 21.29 -30.63
C GLU A 88 -15.41 20.08 -31.56
N THR A 89 -14.37 19.78 -32.34
CA THR A 89 -14.38 18.63 -33.27
C THR A 89 -13.99 17.31 -32.60
N ASP A 90 -13.28 17.38 -31.47
CA ASP A 90 -12.80 16.21 -30.72
C ASP A 90 -12.79 16.53 -29.20
N PRO A 91 -13.97 16.66 -28.57
CA PRO A 91 -14.05 16.98 -27.15
C PRO A 91 -13.51 15.83 -26.28
N PRO A 92 -12.85 16.14 -25.14
CA PRO A 92 -12.46 15.12 -24.17
C PRO A 92 -13.63 14.22 -23.76
N ARG A 93 -13.37 12.92 -23.65
CA ARG A 93 -14.37 11.97 -23.15
C ARG A 93 -14.35 11.95 -21.63
N MET A 94 -15.46 12.30 -21.03
CA MET A 94 -15.67 12.29 -19.58
C MET A 94 -16.35 10.97 -19.19
N LEU A 95 -15.77 10.29 -18.21
CA LEU A 95 -16.27 9.03 -17.67
C LEU A 95 -16.35 9.15 -16.15
N THR A 96 -17.47 8.74 -15.57
CA THR A 96 -17.59 8.63 -14.10
C THR A 96 -17.92 7.19 -13.73
N PHE A 97 -17.03 6.57 -12.95
CA PHE A 97 -17.22 5.25 -12.38
C PHE A 97 -17.56 5.34 -10.91
N ARG A 98 -18.40 4.44 -10.43
CA ARG A 98 -18.80 4.41 -9.02
C ARG A 98 -18.85 2.99 -8.47
N SER A 99 -18.25 2.81 -7.31
CA SER A 99 -18.49 1.69 -6.41
C SER A 99 -19.13 2.19 -5.10
N ASP A 100 -19.36 1.28 -4.16
CA ASP A 100 -19.84 1.65 -2.81
C ASP A 100 -18.87 2.57 -2.05
N THR A 101 -17.57 2.50 -2.37
CA THR A 101 -16.50 3.12 -1.58
C THR A 101 -15.75 4.23 -2.30
N VAL A 102 -15.73 4.22 -3.64
CA VAL A 102 -15.02 5.23 -4.43
C VAL A 102 -15.80 5.63 -5.68
N THR A 103 -15.73 6.92 -6.01
CA THR A 103 -16.10 7.45 -7.32
C THR A 103 -14.83 7.90 -8.03
N VAL A 104 -14.71 7.59 -9.31
CA VAL A 104 -13.57 7.98 -10.13
C VAL A 104 -14.07 8.72 -11.36
N ASP A 105 -13.68 9.98 -11.45
CA ASP A 105 -13.89 10.79 -12.64
C ASP A 105 -12.64 10.74 -13.51
N VAL A 106 -12.84 10.51 -14.80
CA VAL A 106 -11.77 10.32 -15.78
C VAL A 106 -12.05 11.16 -17.01
N GLU A 107 -11.06 11.95 -17.40
CA GLU A 107 -10.95 12.61 -18.67
C GLU A 107 -9.99 11.83 -19.57
N VAL A 108 -10.48 11.43 -20.74
CA VAL A 108 -9.66 10.81 -21.78
C VAL A 108 -9.53 11.77 -22.95
N THR A 109 -8.29 12.10 -23.30
CA THR A 109 -7.94 12.97 -24.44
C THR A 109 -6.99 12.24 -25.39
N ALA A 110 -6.66 12.85 -26.53
CA ALA A 110 -5.62 12.33 -27.42
C ALA A 110 -4.21 12.33 -26.80
N ASP A 111 -3.98 13.14 -25.77
CA ASP A 111 -2.66 13.32 -25.14
C ASP A 111 -2.47 12.42 -23.91
N GLY A 112 -3.57 11.94 -23.31
CA GLY A 112 -3.48 11.15 -22.09
C GLY A 112 -4.78 10.99 -21.34
N LEU A 113 -4.62 10.70 -20.05
CA LEU A 113 -5.70 10.49 -19.13
C LEU A 113 -5.48 11.34 -17.88
N ILE A 114 -6.51 12.06 -17.46
CA ILE A 114 -6.52 12.83 -16.21
C ILE A 114 -7.68 12.30 -15.39
N GLY A 115 -7.50 12.15 -14.09
CA GLY A 115 -8.61 11.72 -13.26
C GLY A 115 -8.52 12.17 -11.81
N GLN A 116 -9.63 11.96 -11.12
CA GLN A 116 -9.79 12.30 -9.73
C GLN A 116 -10.58 11.23 -8.98
N LEU A 117 -10.17 10.96 -7.74
CA LEU A 117 -10.84 10.05 -6.81
C LEU A 117 -11.69 10.83 -5.81
N LEU A 118 -12.86 10.27 -5.47
CA LEU A 118 -13.73 10.72 -4.40
C LEU A 118 -14.12 9.53 -3.50
N PRO A 119 -13.91 9.59 -2.17
CA PRO A 119 -13.23 10.66 -1.44
C PRO A 119 -11.76 10.83 -1.87
N PRO A 120 -11.19 12.05 -1.76
CA PRO A 120 -9.81 12.32 -2.17
C PRO A 120 -8.81 11.60 -1.26
N GLY A 121 -7.73 11.12 -1.85
CA GLY A 121 -6.62 10.49 -1.12
C GLY A 121 -5.64 9.78 -2.03
N PRO A 122 -4.45 9.43 -1.50
CA PRO A 122 -3.42 8.77 -2.28
C PRO A 122 -3.83 7.36 -2.66
N ALA A 123 -3.51 6.97 -3.90
CA ALA A 123 -3.86 5.66 -4.43
C ALA A 123 -2.85 5.17 -5.47
N GLY A 124 -2.63 3.86 -5.50
CA GLY A 124 -1.97 3.21 -6.63
C GLY A 124 -2.97 2.95 -7.75
N ILE A 125 -2.63 3.30 -8.98
CA ILE A 125 -3.51 3.14 -10.13
C ILE A 125 -2.77 2.37 -11.22
N GLU A 126 -3.46 1.40 -11.82
CA GLU A 126 -2.96 0.63 -12.95
C GLU A 126 -3.94 0.75 -14.11
N VAL A 127 -3.46 1.28 -15.24
CA VAL A 127 -4.23 1.31 -16.48
C VAL A 127 -4.05 -0.05 -17.14
N LEU A 128 -5.07 -0.90 -17.05
CA LEU A 128 -5.07 -2.25 -17.61
C LEU A 128 -5.28 -2.17 -19.12
N SER A 129 -4.42 -2.82 -19.91
CA SER A 129 -4.56 -2.90 -21.36
C SER A 129 -4.23 -4.32 -21.83
N GLY A 130 -5.26 -5.07 -22.19
CA GLY A 130 -5.11 -6.47 -22.59
C GLY A 130 -4.45 -7.37 -21.53
N PRO A 131 -3.88 -8.53 -21.90
CA PRO A 131 -3.53 -9.59 -20.94
C PRO A 131 -2.26 -9.34 -20.10
N ARG A 132 -1.40 -8.37 -20.43
CA ARG A 132 -0.04 -8.30 -19.85
C ARG A 132 0.56 -6.92 -19.62
N ALA A 133 0.08 -5.85 -20.26
CA ALA A 133 0.65 -4.53 -20.09
C ALA A 133 -0.25 -3.67 -19.21
N HIS A 134 0.32 -3.07 -18.17
CA HIS A 134 -0.33 -2.03 -17.40
C HIS A 134 0.63 -0.87 -17.15
N THR A 135 0.13 0.35 -17.33
CA THR A 135 0.84 1.57 -16.95
C THR A 135 0.50 1.89 -15.49
N ARG A 136 1.50 2.16 -14.67
CA ARG A 136 1.31 2.54 -13.27
C ARG A 136 1.26 4.04 -13.12
N LEU A 137 0.21 4.52 -12.47
CA LEU A 137 0.01 5.90 -12.08
C LEU A 137 -0.17 5.96 -10.56
N THR A 138 -0.08 7.16 -10.00
CA THR A 138 -0.34 7.42 -8.59
C THR A 138 -1.28 8.60 -8.46
N ALA A 139 -2.31 8.46 -7.63
CA ALA A 139 -3.08 9.60 -7.17
C ALA A 139 -2.34 10.30 -6.01
N ASP A 140 -2.35 11.63 -6.03
CA ASP A 140 -1.82 12.46 -4.96
C ASP A 140 -2.77 12.52 -3.74
N ASP A 141 -2.41 13.31 -2.72
CA ASP A 141 -3.23 13.48 -1.51
C ASP A 141 -4.61 14.11 -1.79
N MET A 142 -4.78 14.76 -2.94
CA MET A 142 -6.04 15.32 -3.42
C MET A 142 -6.83 14.31 -4.28
N GLY A 143 -6.33 13.08 -4.43
CA GLY A 143 -6.92 12.05 -5.27
C GLY A 143 -6.72 12.28 -6.77
N ARG A 144 -5.83 13.18 -7.20
CA ARG A 144 -5.63 13.52 -8.62
C ARG A 144 -4.52 12.68 -9.22
N PHE A 145 -4.71 12.25 -10.46
CA PHE A 145 -3.71 11.50 -11.21
C PHE A 145 -3.70 11.88 -12.68
N THR A 146 -2.56 11.67 -13.32
CA THR A 146 -2.35 11.92 -14.74
C THR A 146 -1.55 10.77 -15.34
N GLY A 147 -1.91 10.35 -16.55
CA GLY A 147 -1.18 9.38 -17.35
C GLY A 147 -0.82 9.96 -18.71
N ASP A 148 0.47 9.86 -19.04
CA ASP A 148 0.99 10.31 -20.33
C ASP A 148 0.68 9.24 -21.38
N ALA A 149 0.00 9.65 -22.46
CA ALA A 149 -0.56 8.82 -23.54
C ALA A 149 -1.91 8.14 -23.25
N PRO A 150 -2.84 8.17 -24.23
CA PRO A 150 -4.12 7.52 -24.10
C PRO A 150 -3.99 5.99 -24.20
N PRO A 151 -4.94 5.23 -23.64
CA PRO A 151 -4.99 3.79 -23.82
C PRO A 151 -5.13 3.42 -25.31
N SER A 152 -4.30 2.51 -25.80
CA SER A 152 -4.24 2.11 -27.22
C SER A 152 -5.33 1.09 -27.65
N GLY A 153 -6.32 0.85 -26.80
CA GLY A 153 -7.37 -0.14 -27.00
C GLY A 153 -8.33 -0.23 -25.82
N PRO A 154 -9.06 -1.35 -25.66
CA PRO A 154 -9.88 -1.57 -24.49
C PRO A 154 -9.06 -1.49 -23.20
N PHE A 155 -9.54 -0.71 -22.24
CA PHE A 155 -8.85 -0.46 -20.98
C PHE A 155 -9.81 -0.46 -19.80
N ALA A 156 -9.24 -0.65 -18.61
CA ALA A 156 -9.90 -0.47 -17.33
C ALA A 156 -8.88 0.12 -16.34
N LEU A 157 -9.34 0.76 -15.28
CA LEU A 157 -8.48 1.24 -14.20
C LEU A 157 -8.60 0.29 -13.01
N ARG A 158 -7.46 -0.19 -12.50
CA ARG A 158 -7.37 -0.86 -11.20
C ARG A 158 -6.80 0.11 -10.17
N LEU A 159 -7.56 0.34 -9.12
CA LEU A 159 -7.29 1.30 -8.05
C LEU A 159 -6.98 0.51 -6.78
N ARG A 160 -5.95 0.92 -6.06
CA ARG A 160 -5.61 0.40 -4.74
C ARG A 160 -5.69 1.56 -3.74
N THR A 161 -6.80 1.61 -3.00
CA THR A 161 -7.17 2.71 -2.09
C THR A 161 -7.40 2.17 -0.68
N GLY A 162 -6.62 2.61 0.31
CA GLY A 162 -6.90 2.35 1.73
C GLY A 162 -7.08 0.86 2.12
N GLY A 163 -6.55 -0.07 1.33
CA GLY A 163 -6.69 -1.53 1.55
C GLY A 163 -7.72 -2.22 0.66
N GLU A 164 -8.55 -1.50 -0.08
CA GLU A 164 -9.46 -2.08 -1.08
C GLU A 164 -8.87 -2.01 -2.50
N VAL A 165 -9.24 -3.00 -3.32
CA VAL A 165 -8.95 -3.02 -4.75
C VAL A 165 -10.27 -2.80 -5.50
N VAL A 166 -10.31 -1.79 -6.35
CA VAL A 166 -11.46 -1.46 -7.18
C VAL A 166 -11.03 -1.50 -8.64
N VAL A 167 -11.82 -2.15 -9.50
CA VAL A 167 -11.58 -2.22 -10.94
C VAL A 167 -12.77 -1.63 -11.67
N THR A 168 -12.54 -0.70 -12.60
CA THR A 168 -13.61 -0.14 -13.42
C THR A 168 -14.10 -1.15 -14.45
N GLU A 169 -15.28 -0.94 -14.99
CA GLU A 169 -15.69 -1.63 -16.23
C GLU A 169 -14.70 -1.37 -17.38
N TRP A 170 -14.63 -2.33 -18.30
CA TRP A 170 -13.80 -2.23 -19.50
C TRP A 170 -14.46 -1.32 -20.53
N LEU A 171 -13.69 -0.34 -21.01
CA LEU A 171 -14.12 0.61 -22.02
C LEU A 171 -13.14 0.67 -23.17
N ARG A 172 -13.59 1.21 -24.30
CA ARG A 172 -12.71 1.58 -25.42
C ARG A 172 -12.48 3.08 -25.32
N ALA A 173 -11.25 3.55 -25.51
CA ALA A 173 -10.97 4.98 -25.67
C ALA A 173 -11.74 5.53 -26.88
#